data_AF-A0A838MY25-F1
#
_entry.id   AF-A0A838MY25-F1
#
_cell.length_a   1.000
_cell.length_b   1.000
_cell.length_c   1.000
_cell.angle_alpha   90.00
_cell.angle_beta   90.00
_cell.angle_gamma   90.00
#
_symmetry.space_group_name_H-M   'P 1'
#
loop_
_entity.id
_entity.type
_entity.pdbx_description
1 polymer ?
#
loop_
_entity_poly.entity_id
_entity_poly.type
_entity_poly.pdbx_seq_one_letter_code
_entity_poly.pdbx_strand_id
1 'polypeptide(L)'
;MRLFHGTDNAEIARPTVLTLGVFDGLHLGHQLIMQTVVERARAVEAVPTVITFDPHPRAVLHPESAPPLLQTFDQKIEAFGVLGIEQTIV
;
A
#
# COMPACT_ATOMS: atom_id res chain seq x y z
N MET A 1 6.94 5.96 7.65
CA MET A 1 5.89 4.96 7.42
C MET A 1 6.27 3.66 8.10
N ARG A 2 5.34 2.98 8.78
CA ARG A 2 5.54 1.64 9.35
C ARG A 2 5.15 0.57 8.33
N LEU A 3 5.95 -0.49 8.22
CA LEU A 3 5.72 -1.62 7.33
C LEU A 3 5.48 -2.89 8.15
N PHE A 4 4.42 -3.62 7.81
CA PHE A 4 4.04 -4.87 8.45
C PHE A 4 3.90 -5.97 7.40
N HIS A 5 4.37 -7.17 7.73
CA HIS A 5 4.17 -8.37 6.92
C HIS A 5 3.07 -9.21 7.57
N GLY A 6 1.93 -9.33 6.89
CA GLY A 6 0.72 -9.95 7.42
C GLY A 6 -0.10 -9.04 8.33
N THR A 7 -1.34 -9.47 8.60
CA THR A 7 -2.33 -8.71 9.38
C THR A 7 -2.33 -9.03 10.86
N ASP A 8 -1.64 -10.10 11.27
CA ASP A 8 -1.57 -10.54 12.66
C ASP A 8 -0.37 -9.89 13.37
N ASN A 9 -0.49 -8.59 13.62
CA ASN A 9 0.52 -7.83 14.34
C ASN A 9 -0.17 -6.78 15.25
N ALA A 10 0.11 -6.85 16.54
CA ALA A 10 -0.51 -6.00 17.56
C ALA A 10 -0.11 -4.52 17.47
N GLU A 11 0.96 -4.19 16.76
CA GLU A 11 1.43 -2.81 16.55
C GLU A 11 0.73 -2.10 15.39
N ILE A 12 -0.09 -2.82 14.61
CA ILE A 12 -0.93 -2.25 13.56
C ILE A 12 -1.96 -1.32 14.21
N ALA A 13 -1.84 -0.03 13.91
CA ALA A 13 -2.66 1.00 14.52
C ALA A 13 -4.09 0.99 13.98
N ARG A 14 -5.04 1.28 14.88
CA ARG A 14 -6.49 1.40 14.62
C ARG A 14 -7.04 2.61 15.40
N PRO A 15 -8.06 3.32 14.90
CA PRO A 15 -8.76 3.11 13.63
C PRO A 15 -7.89 3.46 12.41
N THR A 16 -8.24 2.92 11.25
CA THR A 16 -7.56 3.21 9.98
C THR A 16 -8.54 3.45 8.85
N VAL A 17 -8.19 4.36 7.95
CA VAL A 17 -8.77 4.42 6.60
C VAL A 17 -7.75 3.79 5.67
N LEU A 18 -8.18 2.80 4.89
CA LEU A 18 -7.26 2.02 4.05
C LEU A 18 -7.68 1.94 2.60
N THR A 19 -6.69 1.69 1.74
CA THR A 19 -6.89 1.22 0.37
C THR A 19 -6.11 -0.07 0.15
N LEU A 20 -6.55 -0.89 -0.82
CA LEU A 20 -5.96 -2.18 -1.14
C LEU A 20 -5.69 -2.29 -2.64
N GLY A 21 -4.49 -2.72 -3.00
CA GLY A 21 -4.13 -2.90 -4.41
C GLY A 21 -2.67 -3.26 -4.63
N VAL A 22 -2.36 -3.70 -5.85
CA VAL A 22 -0.97 -4.01 -6.26
C VAL A 22 -0.10 -2.75 -6.27
N PHE A 23 -0.68 -1.62 -6.70
CA PHE A 23 -0.05 -0.29 -6.74
C PHE A 23 1.32 -0.26 -7.45
N ASP A 24 1.54 -1.13 -8.42
CA ASP A 24 2.75 -1.10 -9.24
C ASP A 24 2.76 0.15 -10.13
N GLY A 25 3.94 0.77 -10.27
CA GLY A 25 4.17 2.02 -11.01
C GLY A 25 3.54 3.30 -10.47
N LEU A 26 2.67 3.26 -9.44
CA LEU A 26 2.09 4.44 -8.77
C LEU A 26 1.63 5.57 -9.71
N HIS A 27 0.96 5.22 -10.82
CA HIS A 27 0.42 6.19 -11.76
C HIS A 27 -0.59 7.15 -11.10
N LEU A 28 -0.98 8.22 -11.80
CA LEU A 28 -1.86 9.28 -11.26
C LEU A 28 -3.14 8.77 -10.59
N GLY A 29 -3.75 7.70 -11.12
CA GLY A 29 -4.91 7.07 -10.46
C GLY A 29 -4.62 6.49 -9.06
N HIS A 30 -3.47 5.84 -8.86
CA HIS A 30 -3.06 5.32 -7.55
C HIS A 30 -2.76 6.46 -6.58
N GLN A 31 -2.11 7.53 -7.07
CA GLN A 31 -1.82 8.71 -6.27
C GLN A 31 -3.10 9.37 -5.77
N LEU A 32 -4.12 9.51 -6.62
CA LEU A 32 -5.42 10.06 -6.23
C LEU A 32 -6.12 9.21 -5.16
N ILE A 33 -6.06 7.88 -5.28
CA ILE A 33 -6.60 6.96 -4.27
C ILE A 33 -5.89 7.16 -2.93
N MET A 34 -4.55 7.25 -2.92
CA MET A 34 -3.77 7.42 -1.69
C MET A 34 -3.99 8.80 -1.07
N GLN A 35 -4.07 9.87 -1.87
CA GLN A 35 -4.44 11.20 -1.40
C GLN A 35 -5.82 11.19 -0.73
N THR A 36 -6.81 10.53 -1.34
CA THR A 36 -8.15 10.37 -0.75
C THR A 36 -8.11 9.62 0.59
N VAL A 37 -7.27 8.59 0.71
CA VAL A 37 -7.06 7.87 1.98
C VAL A 37 -6.48 8.79 3.04
N VAL A 38 -5.44 9.55 2.71
CA VAL A 38 -4.78 10.48 3.63
C VAL A 38 -5.73 11.57 4.12
N GLU A 39 -6.48 12.19 3.21
CA GLU A 39 -7.46 13.23 3.54
C GLU A 39 -8.56 12.70 4.46
N ARG A 40 -9.12 11.53 4.13
CA ARG A 40 -10.18 10.92 4.95
C ARG A 40 -9.66 10.47 6.31
N ALA A 41 -8.48 9.86 6.36
CA ALA A 41 -7.85 9.42 7.61
C ALA A 41 -7.69 10.60 8.58
N ARG A 42 -7.17 11.73 8.09
CA ARG A 42 -7.04 12.97 8.88
C ARG A 42 -8.37 13.50 9.38
N ALA A 43 -9.42 13.47 8.55
CA ALA A 43 -10.74 13.98 8.91
C ALA A 43 -11.42 13.19 10.05
N VAL A 44 -11.02 11.93 10.28
CA VAL A 44 -11.60 11.06 11.31
C VAL A 44 -10.57 10.61 12.36
N GLU A 45 -9.42 11.29 12.44
CA GLU A 45 -8.33 10.96 13.38
C GLU A 45 -7.89 9.48 13.31
N ALA A 46 -7.84 8.93 12.10
CA ALA A 46 -7.42 7.56 11.82
C ALA A 46 -6.07 7.52 11.09
N VAL A 47 -5.43 6.34 11.06
CA VAL A 47 -4.16 6.14 10.38
C VAL A 47 -4.38 5.86 8.88
N PRO A 48 -3.74 6.59 7.95
CA PRO A 48 -3.80 6.29 6.52
C PRO A 48 -2.99 5.04 6.20
N THR A 49 -3.66 3.99 5.71
CA THR A 49 -3.05 2.67 5.49
C THR A 49 -3.15 2.20 4.04
N VAL A 50 -2.10 1.55 3.56
CA VAL A 50 -2.14 0.76 2.33
C VAL A 50 -2.00 -0.72 2.66
N ILE A 51 -2.82 -1.55 2.03
CA ILE A 51 -2.57 -2.98 1.90
C ILE A 51 -2.09 -3.23 0.47
N THR A 52 -0.91 -3.81 0.31
CA THR A 52 -0.37 -4.19 -0.99
C THR A 52 0.09 -5.63 -0.98
N PHE A 53 0.73 -6.06 -2.06
CA PHE A 53 1.20 -7.42 -2.24
C PHE A 53 2.70 -7.41 -2.57
N ASP A 54 3.40 -8.35 -1.98
CA ASP A 54 4.72 -8.80 -2.39
C ASP A 54 4.83 -10.31 -2.06
N PRO A 55 5.10 -11.19 -3.04
CA PRO A 55 5.26 -10.91 -4.48
C PRO A 55 3.94 -10.48 -5.16
N HIS A 56 4.03 -10.03 -6.41
CA HIS A 56 2.84 -9.71 -7.23
C HIS A 56 1.85 -10.91 -7.25
N PRO A 57 0.53 -10.73 -7.07
CA PRO A 57 -0.40 -11.86 -6.94
C PRO A 57 -0.37 -12.83 -8.13
N ARG A 58 -0.18 -12.32 -9.35
CA ARG A 58 0.02 -13.17 -10.54
C ARG A 58 1.29 -14.02 -10.49
N ALA A 59 2.37 -13.57 -9.85
CA ALA A 59 3.57 -14.38 -9.69
C ALA A 59 3.32 -15.61 -8.79
N VAL A 60 2.32 -15.55 -7.91
CA VAL A 60 1.89 -16.68 -7.09
C VAL A 60 0.88 -17.56 -7.83
N LEU A 61 -0.17 -16.93 -8.39
CA LEU A 61 -1.31 -17.66 -8.95
C LEU A 61 -1.09 -18.15 -10.38
N HIS A 62 -0.32 -17.40 -11.19
CA HIS A 62 -0.07 -17.66 -12.61
C HIS A 62 1.36 -17.24 -13.03
N PRO A 63 2.42 -17.90 -12.52
CA PRO A 63 3.81 -17.46 -12.65
C PRO A 63 4.24 -17.16 -14.09
N GLU A 64 3.84 -18.01 -15.04
CA GLU A 64 4.14 -17.90 -16.48
C GLU A 64 3.63 -16.63 -17.16
N SER A 65 2.77 -15.87 -16.48
CA SER A 65 2.10 -14.68 -17.02
C SER A 65 2.13 -13.50 -16.05
N ALA A 66 3.08 -13.52 -15.10
CA ALA A 66 3.33 -12.38 -14.25
C ALA A 66 3.93 -11.24 -15.09
N PRO A 67 3.37 -10.02 -15.04
CA PRO A 67 3.95 -8.90 -15.75
C PRO A 67 5.31 -8.53 -15.15
N PRO A 68 6.23 -7.94 -15.93
CA PRO A 68 7.38 -7.27 -15.34
C PRO A 68 6.91 -6.13 -14.43
N LEU A 69 7.60 -5.93 -13.32
CA LEU A 69 7.29 -4.86 -12.38
C LEU A 69 7.79 -3.52 -12.92
N LEU A 70 6.98 -2.46 -12.77
CA LEU A 70 7.36 -1.09 -13.14
C LEU A 70 8.30 -0.45 -12.11
N GLN A 71 8.28 -0.91 -10.86
CA GLN A 71 9.15 -0.45 -9.78
C GLN A 71 9.54 -1.61 -8.86
N THR A 72 10.64 -1.45 -8.13
CA THR A 72 11.03 -2.40 -7.07
C THR A 72 10.09 -2.28 -5.87
N PHE A 73 10.12 -3.28 -4.99
CA PHE A 73 9.39 -3.23 -3.72
C PHE A 73 9.78 -2.00 -2.90
N ASP A 74 11.08 -1.74 -2.75
CA ASP A 74 11.58 -0.60 -1.96
C ASP A 74 11.13 0.75 -2.54
N GLN A 75 11.18 0.91 -3.87
CA GLN A 75 10.67 2.11 -4.55
C GLN A 75 9.18 2.32 -4.30
N LYS A 76 8.39 1.23 -4.35
CA LYS A 76 6.95 1.27 -4.07
C LYS A 76 6.66 1.71 -2.63
N ILE A 77 7.36 1.13 -1.66
CA ILE A 77 7.22 1.46 -0.22
C ILE A 77 7.66 2.89 0.08
N GLU A 78 8.78 3.35 -0.48
CA GLU A 78 9.25 4.73 -0.34
C GLU A 78 8.20 5.72 -0.88
N ALA A 79 7.69 5.46 -2.07
CA ALA A 79 6.72 6.33 -2.71
C ALA A 79 5.36 6.37 -1.97
N PHE A 80 4.92 5.29 -1.32
CA PHE A 80 3.75 5.34 -0.43
C PHE A 80 3.98 6.33 0.72
N GLY A 81 5.16 6.33 1.32
CA GLY A 81 5.55 7.28 2.37
C GLY A 81 5.52 8.74 1.87
N VAL A 82 6.03 8.99 0.67
CA VAL A 82 5.98 10.32 0.03
C VAL A 82 4.54 10.79 -0.20
N LEU A 83 3.62 9.87 -0.52
CA LEU A 83 2.20 10.17 -0.71
C LEU A 83 1.41 10.34 0.61
N GLY A 84 2.09 10.27 1.76
CA GLY A 84 1.49 10.51 3.07
C GLY A 84 0.89 9.27 3.74
N ILE A 85 1.16 8.07 3.22
CA ILE A 85 0.78 6.83 3.90
C ILE A 85 1.68 6.63 5.12
N GLU A 86 1.05 6.28 6.24
CA GLU A 86 1.75 6.12 7.52
C GLU A 86 1.94 4.65 7.90
N GLN A 87 1.11 3.76 7.35
CA GLN A 87 1.11 2.34 7.62
C GLN A 87 0.93 1.53 6.33
N THR A 88 1.81 0.56 6.07
CA THR A 88 1.67 -0.40 4.97
C THR A 88 1.64 -1.81 5.52
N ILE A 89 0.70 -2.61 5.04
CA ILE A 89 0.60 -4.04 5.30
C ILE A 89 0.82 -4.78 3.97
N VAL A 90 1.69 -5.78 3.99
CA VAL A 90 2.07 -6.60 2.83
C VAL A 90 1.77 -8.06 3.11
#